data_AF-A0A7E5WQ85-F1
#
_entry.id   AF-A0A7E5WQ85-F1
#
_cell.length_a   1.000
_cell.length_b   1.000
_cell.length_c   1.000
_cell.angle_alpha   90.00
_cell.angle_beta   90.00
_cell.angle_gamma   90.00
#
_symmetry.space_group_name_H-M   'P 1'
#
loop_
_entity.id
_entity.type
_entity.pdbx_description
1 polymer ?
#
loop_
_entity_poly.entity_id
_entity_poly.type
_entity_poly.pdbx_seq_one_letter_code
_entity_poly.pdbx_strand_id
1 'polypeptide(L)'
;MFVHRQRYLLWTLIVISGTFVCYYNFNSKMFPKRIIFKRPRHFPLIIIDNKDYLLNTPGCQIPNYAKKYVYRKIGPKVFPDTVCGRRAVTVFEKNNSITFKIDEKIMKTYYAKNFSCCYQFATQSKIPGHEHDQLDYTNCSNFKNGTSVEFLEEIVTVTCRTGQSKIAYKDAYIILKKRNIDKNAKAPKWNILMLGLDTMSRVRFYDTLPITAKYFRKYRWLDYRGYQKVGDNTLPNLMTVLTGLNISTVVDKCRAGSLNCFNYFIWNKFKEAGYTTCYGEESCVREKSLHLHIYSIMPEVLQRLTKIMAFSDCFG
;
A
#
# COMPACT_ATOMS: atom_id res chain seq x y z
N MET A 1 26.82 73.52 11.29
CA MET A 1 25.64 72.66 11.54
C MET A 1 25.17 71.82 10.33
N PHE A 2 25.56 72.17 9.08
CA PHE A 2 25.10 71.48 7.86
C PHE A 2 25.80 70.14 7.55
N VAL A 3 27.12 70.04 7.78
CA VAL A 3 27.94 68.86 7.42
C VAL A 3 27.60 67.63 8.26
N HIS A 4 27.20 67.82 9.52
CA HIS A 4 26.85 66.71 10.42
C HIS A 4 25.52 66.02 10.03
N ARG A 5 24.60 66.78 9.42
CA ARG A 5 23.28 66.31 8.98
C ARG A 5 23.36 65.48 7.69
N GLN A 6 24.26 65.85 6.77
CA GLN A 6 24.55 65.07 5.56
C GLN A 6 25.21 63.74 5.86
N ARG A 7 26.16 63.68 6.81
CA ARG A 7 26.76 62.41 7.23
C ARG A 7 25.73 61.47 7.86
N TYR A 8 24.80 62.00 8.66
CA TYR A 8 23.72 61.19 9.25
C TYR A 8 22.77 60.63 8.19
N LEU A 9 22.42 61.43 7.18
CA LEU A 9 21.61 61.00 6.03
C LEU A 9 22.31 59.91 5.19
N LEU A 10 23.64 60.00 5.02
CA LEU A 10 24.39 58.96 4.32
C LEU A 10 24.41 57.65 5.11
N TRP A 11 24.62 57.72 6.43
CA TRP A 11 24.59 56.55 7.30
C TRP A 11 23.22 55.88 7.37
N THR A 12 22.13 56.67 7.42
CA THR A 12 20.77 56.10 7.39
C THR A 12 20.48 55.43 6.06
N LEU A 13 20.91 56.01 4.93
CA LEU A 13 20.78 55.37 3.60
C LEU A 13 21.56 54.05 3.51
N ILE A 14 22.78 54.00 4.05
CA ILE A 14 23.59 52.77 4.07
C ILE A 14 22.88 51.68 4.91
N VAL A 15 22.38 52.02 6.09
CA VAL A 15 21.68 51.06 6.97
C VAL A 15 20.37 50.58 6.33
N ILE A 16 19.62 51.47 5.69
CA ILE A 16 18.38 51.10 4.96
C ILE A 16 18.72 50.18 3.78
N SER A 17 19.78 50.47 3.03
CA SER A 17 20.21 49.59 1.93
C SER A 17 20.65 48.21 2.44
N GLY A 18 21.41 48.17 3.54
CA GLY A 18 21.90 46.92 4.13
C GLY A 18 20.78 46.05 4.68
N THR A 19 19.82 46.66 5.39
CA THR A 19 18.62 45.97 5.88
C THR A 19 17.72 45.48 4.75
N PHE A 20 17.57 46.25 3.66
CA PHE A 20 16.83 45.82 2.49
C PHE A 20 17.50 44.63 1.77
N VAL A 21 18.82 44.68 1.59
CA VAL A 21 19.59 43.57 0.99
C VAL A 21 19.54 42.32 1.87
N CYS A 22 19.63 42.46 3.19
CA CYS A 22 19.47 41.35 4.13
C CYS A 22 18.05 40.77 4.09
N TYR A 23 17.02 41.62 4.09
CA TYR A 23 15.62 41.19 3.99
C TYR A 23 15.35 40.46 2.68
N TYR A 24 15.89 40.95 1.57
CA TYR A 24 15.74 40.33 0.25
C TYR A 24 16.47 38.98 0.19
N ASN A 25 17.71 38.91 0.68
CA ASN A 25 18.47 37.65 0.73
C ASN A 25 17.82 36.62 1.67
N PHE A 26 17.34 37.07 2.84
CA PHE A 26 16.66 36.22 3.82
C PHE A 26 15.34 35.66 3.26
N ASN A 27 14.50 36.49 2.66
CA ASN A 27 13.26 36.04 2.00
C ASN A 27 13.54 35.14 0.79
N SER A 28 14.60 35.42 0.01
CA SER A 28 14.95 34.56 -1.14
C SER A 28 15.43 33.16 -0.74
N LYS A 29 16.01 33.01 0.46
CA LYS A 29 16.45 31.72 1.00
C LYS A 29 15.34 30.99 1.78
N MET A 30 14.48 31.71 2.50
CA MET A 30 13.44 31.11 3.36
C MET A 30 12.15 30.78 2.59
N PHE A 31 11.84 31.52 1.53
CA PHE A 31 10.79 31.17 0.57
C PHE A 31 11.47 30.71 -0.72
N PRO A 32 11.82 29.41 -0.87
CA PRO A 32 12.10 28.90 -2.20
C PRO A 32 10.91 29.30 -3.06
N LYS A 33 11.17 30.02 -4.16
CA LYS A 33 10.17 30.35 -5.17
C LYS A 33 9.27 29.14 -5.26
N ARG A 34 7.95 29.31 -5.04
CA ARG A 34 6.95 28.27 -5.34
C ARG A 34 7.50 27.54 -6.55
N ILE A 35 7.74 26.24 -6.42
CA ILE A 35 8.05 25.41 -7.58
C ILE A 35 6.78 25.46 -8.41
N ILE A 36 6.61 26.55 -9.14
CA ILE A 36 5.82 26.62 -10.33
C ILE A 36 6.61 25.64 -11.18
N PHE A 37 6.13 24.39 -11.21
CA PHE A 37 6.27 23.57 -12.38
C PHE A 37 5.74 24.46 -13.51
N LYS A 38 6.62 25.30 -14.08
CA LYS A 38 6.44 25.79 -15.43
C LYS A 38 6.22 24.48 -16.16
N ARG A 39 4.99 24.26 -16.66
CA ARG A 39 4.71 23.15 -17.57
C ARG A 39 5.97 23.08 -18.43
N PRO A 40 6.73 21.96 -18.41
CA PRO A 40 7.90 21.90 -19.25
C PRO A 40 7.41 22.39 -20.60
N ARG A 41 8.06 23.46 -21.13
CA ARG A 41 7.93 23.79 -22.55
C ARG A 41 7.95 22.44 -23.21
N HIS A 42 6.95 22.12 -24.05
CA HIS A 42 6.92 20.89 -24.80
C HIS A 42 8.27 20.82 -25.50
N PHE A 43 9.26 20.21 -24.85
CA PHE A 43 10.34 19.55 -25.52
C PHE A 43 9.51 18.52 -26.26
N PRO A 44 9.44 18.57 -27.60
CA PRO A 44 9.12 17.36 -28.29
C PRO A 44 10.15 16.38 -27.75
N LEU A 45 9.71 15.50 -26.85
CA LEU A 45 10.34 14.22 -26.68
C LEU A 45 10.15 13.64 -28.07
N ILE A 46 11.15 13.90 -28.93
CA ILE A 46 11.36 13.14 -30.13
C ILE A 46 11.72 11.77 -29.57
N ILE A 47 10.69 11.03 -29.19
CA ILE A 47 10.76 9.59 -29.06
C ILE A 47 10.94 9.18 -30.50
N ILE A 48 12.19 9.18 -30.95
CA ILE A 48 12.57 8.41 -32.12
C ILE A 48 12.08 7.02 -31.73
N ASP A 49 11.00 6.56 -32.38
CA ASP A 49 10.46 5.21 -32.19
C ASP A 49 11.44 4.22 -32.83
N ASN A 50 12.67 4.25 -32.32
CA ASN A 50 13.71 3.34 -32.71
C ASN A 50 13.46 2.09 -31.88
N LYS A 51 13.08 1.01 -32.55
CA LYS A 51 12.80 -0.27 -31.90
C LYS A 51 13.96 -0.74 -31.01
N ASP A 52 15.19 -0.27 -31.24
CA ASP A 52 16.40 -0.66 -30.50
C ASP A 52 16.60 0.05 -29.16
N TYR A 53 15.96 1.20 -28.92
CA TYR A 53 16.16 1.97 -27.69
C TYR A 53 14.82 2.34 -27.04
N LEU A 54 14.73 2.15 -25.73
CA LEU A 54 13.60 2.54 -24.91
C LEU A 54 13.62 4.05 -24.61
N LEU A 55 14.82 4.61 -24.45
CA LEU A 55 15.08 6.04 -24.34
C LEU A 55 16.36 6.33 -25.12
N ASN A 56 16.31 7.29 -26.04
CA ASN A 56 17.48 7.72 -26.79
C ASN A 56 17.53 9.25 -26.76
N THR A 57 18.33 9.78 -25.84
CA THR A 57 18.56 11.21 -25.67
C THR A 57 20.07 11.46 -25.64
N PRO A 58 20.54 12.69 -25.93
CA PRO A 58 21.98 12.99 -25.88
C PRO A 58 22.66 12.69 -24.54
N GLY A 59 21.93 12.78 -23.41
CA GLY A 59 22.46 12.51 -22.08
C GLY A 59 22.14 11.13 -21.51
N CYS A 60 21.31 10.33 -22.16
CA CYS A 60 20.91 9.01 -21.65
C CYS A 60 20.41 8.12 -22.78
N GLN A 61 20.97 6.91 -22.86
CA GLN A 61 20.56 5.86 -23.77
C GLN A 61 20.19 4.62 -22.98
N ILE A 62 18.97 4.13 -23.16
CA ILE A 62 18.47 2.88 -22.57
C ILE A 62 18.12 1.94 -23.71
N PRO A 63 18.87 0.85 -23.92
CA PRO A 63 18.55 -0.15 -24.92
C PRO A 63 17.20 -0.84 -24.66
N ASN A 64 16.51 -1.24 -25.71
CA ASN A 64 15.25 -1.97 -25.62
C ASN A 64 15.49 -3.48 -25.50
N TYR A 65 15.77 -3.93 -24.27
CA TYR A 65 16.00 -5.36 -23.97
C TYR A 65 14.76 -6.24 -24.13
N ALA A 66 13.55 -5.66 -24.27
CA ALA A 66 12.32 -6.43 -24.48
C ALA A 66 12.39 -7.32 -25.73
N LYS A 67 13.15 -6.92 -26.75
CA LYS A 67 13.34 -7.70 -27.99
C LYS A 67 13.98 -9.07 -27.77
N LYS A 68 14.88 -9.17 -26.79
CA LYS A 68 15.65 -10.38 -26.51
C LYS A 68 15.09 -11.17 -25.33
N TYR A 69 14.06 -10.63 -24.69
CA TYR A 69 13.47 -11.25 -23.52
C TYR A 69 12.58 -12.41 -23.97
N VAL A 70 12.92 -13.60 -23.50
CA VAL A 70 12.08 -14.78 -23.62
C VAL A 70 11.74 -15.20 -22.22
N TYR A 71 10.51 -14.92 -21.78
CA TYR A 71 10.03 -15.46 -20.53
C TYR A 71 9.85 -16.97 -20.68
N ARG A 72 10.80 -17.74 -20.13
CA ARG A 72 10.62 -19.19 -20.01
C ARG A 72 9.55 -19.42 -18.96
N LYS A 73 8.33 -19.67 -19.40
CA LYS A 73 7.30 -20.27 -18.56
C LYS A 73 7.86 -21.62 -18.11
N ILE A 74 8.33 -21.68 -16.87
CA ILE A 74 8.37 -22.97 -16.17
C ILE A 74 6.91 -23.41 -16.20
N GLY A 75 6.63 -24.54 -16.87
CA GLY A 75 5.27 -25.07 -16.97
C GLY A 75 4.63 -25.07 -15.58
N PRO A 76 3.30 -24.98 -15.48
CA PRO A 76 2.66 -24.98 -14.18
C PRO A 76 3.26 -26.15 -13.41
N LYS A 77 3.93 -25.85 -12.28
CA LYS A 77 3.98 -26.87 -11.24
C LYS A 77 2.50 -27.17 -11.07
N VAL A 78 2.09 -28.37 -11.46
CA VAL A 78 0.75 -28.86 -11.17
C VAL A 78 0.77 -28.98 -9.65
N PHE A 79 0.51 -27.86 -8.99
CA PHE A 79 -0.03 -27.91 -7.66
C PHE A 79 -1.30 -28.75 -7.86
N PRO A 80 -1.46 -29.88 -7.15
CA PRO A 80 -2.77 -30.50 -7.12
C PRO A 80 -3.73 -29.37 -6.82
N ASP A 81 -4.77 -29.18 -7.64
CA ASP A 81 -5.74 -28.10 -7.45
C ASP A 81 -6.23 -28.21 -6.00
N THR A 82 -5.62 -27.47 -5.09
CA THR A 82 -6.09 -27.33 -3.72
C THR A 82 -7.26 -26.39 -3.86
N VAL A 83 -8.37 -26.94 -4.37
CA VAL A 83 -9.62 -26.24 -4.48
C VAL A 83 -10.01 -25.92 -3.04
N CYS A 84 -9.79 -24.67 -2.64
CA CYS A 84 -10.28 -24.19 -1.36
C CYS A 84 -11.79 -24.47 -1.33
N GLY A 85 -12.21 -25.18 -0.30
CA GLY A 85 -13.61 -25.59 -0.17
C GLY A 85 -14.54 -24.37 -0.15
N ARG A 86 -15.82 -24.56 -0.52
CA ARG A 86 -16.81 -23.50 -0.44
C ARG A 86 -17.00 -23.01 0.99
N ARG A 87 -16.95 -21.69 1.20
CA ARG A 87 -17.18 -21.06 2.51
C ARG A 87 -18.57 -21.40 3.05
N ALA A 88 -18.62 -22.10 4.18
CA ALA A 88 -19.87 -22.54 4.83
C ALA A 88 -20.39 -21.54 5.86
N VAL A 89 -19.49 -20.70 6.42
CA VAL A 89 -19.86 -19.65 7.38
C VAL A 89 -19.56 -18.30 6.74
N THR A 90 -20.52 -17.39 6.77
CA THR A 90 -20.33 -16.00 6.34
C THR A 90 -20.38 -15.09 7.55
N VAL A 91 -19.46 -14.15 7.61
CA VAL A 91 -19.32 -13.21 8.72
C VAL A 91 -19.65 -11.80 8.23
N PHE A 92 -20.65 -11.18 8.86
CA PHE A 92 -21.12 -9.85 8.51
C PHE A 92 -20.80 -8.88 9.64
N GLU A 93 -20.18 -7.75 9.32
CA GLU A 93 -20.02 -6.64 10.27
C GLU A 93 -21.16 -5.65 10.06
N LYS A 94 -21.78 -5.23 11.17
CA LYS A 94 -22.75 -4.13 11.22
C LYS A 94 -22.70 -3.46 12.58
N ASN A 95 -22.50 -2.14 12.60
CA ASN A 95 -22.57 -1.31 13.80
C ASN A 95 -21.70 -1.84 14.96
N ASN A 96 -20.43 -2.19 14.69
CA ASN A 96 -19.51 -2.73 15.71
C ASN A 96 -19.96 -4.08 16.30
N SER A 97 -20.79 -4.82 15.56
CA SER A 97 -21.18 -6.19 15.87
C SER A 97 -20.89 -7.09 14.67
N ILE A 98 -20.53 -8.34 14.95
CA ILE A 98 -20.35 -9.39 13.96
C ILE A 98 -21.51 -10.37 14.06
N THR A 99 -22.15 -10.67 12.92
CA THR A 99 -23.14 -11.73 12.80
C THR A 99 -22.60 -12.89 11.98
N PHE A 100 -22.71 -14.11 12.51
CA PHE A 100 -22.35 -15.34 11.81
C PHE A 100 -23.58 -15.94 11.13
N LYS A 101 -23.49 -16.24 9.83
CA LYS A 101 -24.50 -17.02 9.10
C LYS A 101 -23.90 -18.32 8.61
N ILE A 102 -24.59 -19.42 8.87
CA ILE A 102 -24.16 -20.76 8.47
C ILE A 102 -25.03 -21.19 7.29
N ASP A 103 -24.40 -21.53 6.17
CA ASP A 103 -25.04 -22.22 5.06
C ASP A 103 -25.04 -23.72 5.34
N GLU A 104 -26.17 -24.24 5.83
CA GLU A 104 -26.31 -25.66 6.15
C GLU A 104 -26.15 -26.57 4.93
N LYS A 105 -26.47 -26.11 3.71
CA LYS A 105 -26.32 -26.94 2.51
C LYS A 105 -24.84 -27.16 2.22
N ILE A 106 -24.03 -26.11 2.34
CA ILE A 106 -22.58 -26.20 2.18
C ILE A 106 -21.95 -26.96 3.35
N MET A 107 -22.41 -26.73 4.58
CA MET A 107 -21.90 -27.44 5.77
C MET A 107 -22.10 -28.96 5.67
N LYS A 108 -23.20 -29.42 5.06
CA LYS A 108 -23.44 -30.85 4.79
C LYS A 108 -22.40 -31.46 3.84
N THR A 109 -21.83 -30.69 2.91
CA THR A 109 -20.75 -31.19 2.01
C THR A 109 -19.43 -31.44 2.76
N TYR A 110 -19.26 -30.86 3.94
CA TYR A 110 -18.14 -31.12 4.84
C TYR A 110 -18.41 -32.29 5.81
N TYR A 111 -19.36 -33.19 5.46
CA TYR A 111 -19.74 -34.37 6.24
C TYR A 111 -20.20 -34.07 7.68
N ALA A 112 -20.67 -32.84 7.93
CA ALA A 112 -21.15 -32.40 9.23
C ALA A 112 -22.68 -32.47 9.33
N LYS A 113 -23.21 -33.61 9.83
CA LYS A 113 -24.65 -33.76 10.13
C LYS A 113 -25.04 -33.04 11.43
N ASN A 114 -24.27 -33.27 12.50
CA ASN A 114 -24.39 -32.59 13.78
C ASN A 114 -23.05 -31.90 14.07
N PHE A 115 -23.07 -30.57 14.13
CA PHE A 115 -21.87 -29.77 14.36
C PHE A 115 -22.08 -28.70 15.42
N SER A 116 -20.99 -28.37 16.12
CA SER A 116 -20.87 -27.20 16.98
C SER A 116 -19.81 -26.29 16.40
N CYS A 117 -20.15 -25.02 16.23
CA CYS A 117 -19.21 -24.00 15.77
C CYS A 117 -18.82 -23.08 16.93
N CYS A 118 -17.56 -22.70 16.96
CA CYS A 118 -17.06 -21.67 17.84
C CYS A 118 -16.17 -20.70 17.06
N TYR A 119 -16.08 -19.47 17.57
CA TYR A 119 -15.22 -18.43 17.01
C TYR A 119 -14.14 -18.03 18.02
N GLN A 120 -13.00 -17.58 17.51
CA GLN A 120 -11.92 -16.97 18.29
C GLN A 120 -11.47 -15.70 17.58
N PHE A 121 -11.30 -14.64 18.35
CA PHE A 121 -10.56 -13.47 17.87
C PHE A 121 -9.06 -13.75 17.93
N ALA A 122 -8.31 -13.20 16.98
CA ALA A 122 -6.87 -13.29 16.95
C ALA A 122 -6.23 -11.90 16.93
N THR A 123 -5.15 -11.75 17.69
CA THR A 123 -4.31 -10.54 17.71
C THR A 123 -2.86 -10.91 17.50
N GLN A 124 -2.02 -9.95 17.13
CA GLN A 124 -0.57 -10.15 17.16
C GLN A 124 -0.11 -10.53 18.57
N SER A 125 0.92 -11.37 18.65
CA SER A 125 1.50 -11.77 19.93
C SER A 125 1.97 -10.56 20.72
N LYS A 126 1.67 -10.54 22.02
CA LYS A 126 2.18 -9.51 22.94
C LYS A 126 3.60 -9.80 23.44
N ILE A 127 4.20 -10.91 23.01
CA ILE A 127 5.55 -11.30 23.42
C ILE A 127 6.57 -10.50 22.58
N PRO A 128 7.49 -9.75 23.20
CA PRO A 128 8.51 -9.00 22.47
C PRO A 128 9.35 -9.89 21.56
N GLY A 129 9.48 -9.52 20.29
CA GLY A 129 10.22 -10.27 19.27
C GLY A 129 9.41 -11.36 18.54
N HIS A 130 8.15 -11.57 18.90
CA HIS A 130 7.24 -12.53 18.25
C HIS A 130 5.97 -11.89 17.70
N GLU A 131 5.90 -10.56 17.68
CA GLU A 131 4.73 -9.77 17.24
C GLU A 131 4.35 -10.06 15.78
N HIS A 132 5.33 -10.50 14.97
CA HIS A 132 5.16 -10.78 13.54
C HIS A 132 5.09 -12.28 13.21
N ASP A 133 5.44 -13.15 14.14
CA ASP A 133 5.56 -14.60 13.89
C ASP A 133 4.46 -15.42 14.59
N GLN A 134 3.75 -14.81 15.55
CA GLN A 134 2.78 -15.50 16.38
C GLN A 134 1.48 -14.70 16.55
N LEU A 135 0.38 -15.43 16.73
CA LEU A 135 -0.94 -14.90 17.00
C LEU A 135 -1.44 -15.40 18.36
N ASP A 136 -1.98 -14.47 19.15
CA ASP A 136 -2.70 -14.76 20.38
C ASP A 136 -4.20 -14.92 20.06
N TYR A 137 -4.84 -15.93 20.64
CA TYR A 137 -6.25 -16.23 20.40
C TYR A 137 -7.08 -16.11 21.67
N THR A 138 -8.31 -15.62 21.53
CA THR A 138 -9.30 -15.68 22.63
C THR A 138 -9.82 -17.10 22.83
N ASN A 139 -10.54 -17.33 23.93
CA ASN A 139 -11.28 -18.57 24.13
C ASN A 139 -12.30 -18.81 23.01
N CYS A 140 -12.47 -20.08 22.61
CA CYS A 140 -13.43 -20.45 21.57
C CYS A 140 -14.85 -20.33 22.10
N SER A 141 -15.57 -19.33 21.62
CA SER A 141 -16.93 -19.04 22.06
C SER A 141 -17.93 -19.66 21.08
N ASN A 142 -18.83 -20.49 21.59
CA ASN A 142 -19.82 -21.19 20.77
C ASN A 142 -20.82 -20.21 20.17
N PHE A 143 -21.22 -20.44 18.92
CA PHE A 143 -22.25 -19.65 18.25
C PHE A 143 -23.18 -20.54 17.42
N LYS A 144 -24.37 -20.01 17.13
CA LYS A 144 -25.37 -20.63 16.25
C LYS A 144 -25.60 -19.74 15.02
N ASN A 145 -26.32 -20.26 14.04
CA ASN A 145 -26.71 -19.47 12.88
C ASN A 145 -27.48 -18.21 13.31
N GLY A 146 -27.05 -17.03 12.85
CA GLY A 146 -27.64 -15.74 13.19
C GLY A 146 -27.12 -15.10 14.49
N THR A 147 -26.24 -15.78 15.24
CA THR A 147 -25.65 -15.20 16.45
C THR A 147 -24.89 -13.92 16.12
N SER A 148 -25.14 -12.87 16.90
CA SER A 148 -24.44 -11.59 16.80
C SER A 148 -23.63 -11.35 18.07
N VAL A 149 -22.39 -10.94 17.91
CA VAL A 149 -21.44 -10.69 19.01
C VAL A 149 -20.76 -9.34 18.81
N GLU A 150 -20.23 -8.77 19.90
CA GLU A 150 -19.44 -7.56 19.81
C GLU A 150 -18.19 -7.78 18.96
N PHE A 151 -17.88 -6.82 18.10
CA PHE A 151 -16.69 -6.84 17.27
C PHE A 151 -15.48 -6.32 18.05
N LEU A 152 -14.67 -7.26 18.55
CA LEU A 152 -13.51 -6.94 19.40
C LEU A 152 -12.24 -6.74 18.58
N GLU A 153 -11.91 -7.68 17.68
CA GLU A 153 -10.65 -7.70 16.94
C GLU A 153 -10.87 -7.97 15.45
N GLU A 154 -9.99 -7.43 14.60
CA GLU A 154 -10.11 -7.47 13.14
C GLU A 154 -10.00 -8.88 12.55
N ILE A 155 -9.30 -9.79 13.23
CA ILE A 155 -9.14 -11.18 12.79
C ILE A 155 -10.07 -12.06 13.62
N VAL A 156 -10.99 -12.76 12.94
CA VAL A 156 -11.83 -13.78 13.54
C VAL A 156 -11.62 -15.11 12.84
N THR A 157 -11.42 -16.17 13.61
CA THR A 157 -11.35 -17.54 13.13
C THR A 157 -12.60 -18.28 13.56
N VAL A 158 -13.10 -19.15 12.68
CA VAL A 158 -14.27 -19.99 12.93
C VAL A 158 -13.83 -21.43 12.80
N THR A 159 -14.16 -22.24 13.81
CA THR A 159 -13.95 -23.69 13.77
C THR A 159 -15.26 -24.39 14.08
N CYS A 160 -15.69 -25.28 13.19
CA CYS A 160 -16.83 -26.17 13.42
C CYS A 160 -16.35 -27.61 13.57
N ARG A 161 -16.81 -28.27 14.64
CA ARG A 161 -16.50 -29.65 14.97
C ARG A 161 -17.75 -30.51 14.91
N THR A 162 -17.58 -31.78 14.57
CA THR A 162 -18.63 -32.79 14.63
C THR A 162 -18.54 -33.58 15.95
N GLY A 163 -19.53 -34.43 16.25
CA GLY A 163 -19.63 -35.16 17.53
C GLY A 163 -18.41 -35.99 17.98
N GLN A 164 -17.45 -36.27 17.08
CA GLN A 164 -16.15 -36.89 17.41
C GLN A 164 -15.03 -35.86 17.65
N SER A 165 -15.36 -34.58 17.88
CA SER A 165 -14.42 -33.46 17.95
C SER A 165 -13.56 -33.23 16.69
N LYS A 166 -13.84 -33.97 15.60
CA LYS A 166 -13.19 -33.80 14.30
C LYS A 166 -13.57 -32.45 13.71
N ILE A 167 -12.56 -31.68 13.29
CA ILE A 167 -12.75 -30.41 12.58
C ILE A 167 -13.40 -30.72 11.22
N ALA A 168 -14.62 -30.25 11.03
CA ALA A 168 -15.32 -30.35 9.75
C ALA A 168 -15.13 -29.09 8.90
N TYR A 169 -15.00 -27.95 9.55
CA TYR A 169 -14.81 -26.67 8.87
C TYR A 169 -13.92 -25.76 9.71
N LYS A 170 -12.97 -25.10 9.05
CA LYS A 170 -12.14 -24.06 9.65
C LYS A 170 -11.92 -22.95 8.62
N ASP A 171 -12.08 -21.71 9.03
CA ASP A 171 -11.89 -20.55 8.17
C ASP A 171 -11.48 -19.33 9.01
N ALA A 172 -10.88 -18.34 8.36
CA ALA A 172 -10.42 -17.10 8.97
C ALA A 172 -10.96 -15.90 8.18
N TYR A 173 -11.28 -14.83 8.88
CA TYR A 173 -11.87 -13.63 8.31
C TYR A 173 -11.14 -12.41 8.85
N ILE A 174 -10.75 -11.52 7.94
CA ILE A 174 -10.24 -10.19 8.28
C ILE A 174 -11.38 -9.21 8.02
N ILE A 175 -11.83 -8.57 9.09
CA ILE A 175 -12.92 -7.62 9.11
C ILE A 175 -12.30 -6.27 9.48
N LEU A 176 -12.46 -5.29 8.61
CA LEU A 176 -11.94 -3.95 8.87
C LEU A 176 -12.96 -3.15 9.66
N LYS A 177 -12.51 -2.55 10.77
CA LYS A 177 -13.36 -1.64 11.54
C LYS A 177 -13.60 -0.36 10.74
N LYS A 178 -14.87 -0.03 10.52
CA LYS A 178 -15.22 1.27 9.94
C LYS A 178 -14.80 2.35 10.92
N ARG A 179 -13.86 3.21 10.52
CA ARG A 179 -13.54 4.41 11.30
C ARG A 179 -14.69 5.41 11.20
N ASN A 180 -15.03 6.03 12.33
CA ASN A 180 -15.85 7.21 12.35
C ASN A 180 -15.03 8.36 11.76
N ILE A 181 -15.24 8.64 10.48
CA ILE A 181 -14.64 9.78 9.81
C ILE A 181 -15.52 10.99 10.09
N ASP A 182 -14.90 12.12 10.44
CA ASP A 182 -15.61 13.38 10.58
C ASP A 182 -16.18 13.80 9.21
N LYS A 183 -17.50 13.73 9.08
CA LYS A 183 -18.23 14.10 7.87
C LYS A 183 -18.09 15.59 7.51
N ASN A 184 -17.62 16.40 8.45
CA ASN A 184 -17.41 17.83 8.27
C ASN A 184 -16.02 18.17 7.71
N ALA A 185 -15.10 17.20 7.65
CA ALA A 185 -13.81 17.39 7.01
C ALA A 185 -14.01 17.58 5.50
N LYS A 186 -13.38 18.61 4.92
CA LYS A 186 -13.38 18.82 3.47
C LYS A 186 -12.78 17.59 2.79
N ALA A 187 -13.63 16.77 2.20
CA ALA A 187 -13.20 15.55 1.52
C ALA A 187 -12.26 15.89 0.36
N PRO A 188 -11.10 15.22 0.25
CA PRO A 188 -10.22 15.40 -0.90
C PRO A 188 -10.90 14.99 -2.20
N LYS A 189 -10.49 15.62 -3.31
CA LYS A 189 -11.18 15.48 -4.62
C LYS A 189 -10.98 14.13 -5.32
N TRP A 190 -9.94 13.38 -4.97
CA TRP A 190 -9.54 12.16 -5.69
C TRP A 190 -9.26 11.01 -4.74
N ASN A 191 -9.55 9.78 -5.18
CA ASN A 191 -9.03 8.56 -4.57
C ASN A 191 -7.73 8.17 -5.27
N ILE A 192 -6.74 7.72 -4.51
CA ILE A 192 -5.45 7.26 -5.01
C ILE A 192 -5.28 5.79 -4.60
N LEU A 193 -5.05 4.93 -5.59
CA LEU A 193 -4.70 3.54 -5.38
C LEU A 193 -3.28 3.35 -5.91
N MET A 194 -2.36 2.93 -5.04
CA MET A 194 -1.02 2.52 -5.44
C MET A 194 -0.93 1.00 -5.32
N LEU A 195 -0.60 0.35 -6.43
CA LEU A 195 -0.41 -1.10 -6.51
C LEU A 195 1.07 -1.38 -6.74
N GLY A 196 1.72 -2.00 -5.77
CA GLY A 196 3.07 -2.53 -5.87
C GLY A 196 3.02 -4.00 -6.26
N LEU A 197 3.81 -4.39 -7.26
CA LEU A 197 3.97 -5.78 -7.67
C LEU A 197 5.43 -6.16 -7.48
N ASP A 198 5.70 -7.18 -6.67
CA ASP A 198 7.06 -7.63 -6.43
C ASP A 198 7.59 -8.47 -7.60
N THR A 199 8.91 -8.40 -7.81
CA THR A 199 9.64 -9.09 -8.89
C THR A 199 9.15 -8.76 -10.32
N MET A 200 8.45 -7.64 -10.53
CA MET A 200 7.96 -7.22 -11.84
C MET A 200 8.92 -6.25 -12.54
N SER A 201 9.28 -6.58 -13.79
CA SER A 201 9.92 -5.65 -14.71
C SER A 201 8.90 -5.17 -15.75
N ARG A 202 9.16 -4.02 -16.39
CA ARG A 202 8.30 -3.54 -17.49
C ARG A 202 8.13 -4.60 -18.58
N VAL A 203 9.20 -5.31 -18.94
CA VAL A 203 9.13 -6.36 -19.97
C VAL A 203 8.28 -7.53 -19.50
N ARG A 204 8.50 -8.02 -18.27
CA ARG A 204 7.70 -9.11 -17.68
C ARG A 204 6.22 -8.74 -17.61
N PHE A 205 5.88 -7.49 -17.25
CA PHE A 205 4.50 -7.01 -17.21
C PHE A 205 3.76 -7.19 -18.56
N TYR A 206 4.39 -6.84 -19.68
CA TYR A 206 3.77 -7.00 -21.00
C TYR A 206 3.59 -8.46 -21.41
N ASP A 207 4.47 -9.35 -20.96
CA ASP A 207 4.42 -10.79 -21.29
C ASP A 207 3.48 -11.59 -20.38
N THR A 208 3.53 -11.35 -19.06
CA THR A 208 2.77 -12.13 -18.07
C THR A 208 1.40 -11.55 -17.76
N LEU A 209 1.18 -10.25 -18.01
CA LEU A 209 -0.10 -9.55 -17.80
C LEU A 209 -0.64 -8.88 -19.08
N PRO A 210 -0.80 -9.63 -20.19
CA PRO A 210 -1.13 -9.04 -21.50
C PRO A 210 -2.53 -8.40 -21.53
N ILE A 211 -3.49 -8.93 -20.77
CA ILE A 211 -4.84 -8.36 -20.65
C ILE A 211 -4.77 -6.99 -19.95
N THR A 212 -4.07 -6.91 -18.81
CA THR A 212 -3.84 -5.67 -18.07
C THR A 212 -3.09 -4.64 -18.91
N ALA A 213 -2.05 -5.06 -19.63
CA ALA A 213 -1.30 -4.21 -20.54
C ALA A 213 -2.16 -3.68 -21.69
N LYS A 214 -3.06 -4.49 -22.26
CA LYS A 214 -4.03 -4.06 -23.27
C LYS A 214 -5.01 -3.03 -22.70
N TYR A 215 -5.48 -3.23 -21.47
CA TYR A 215 -6.36 -2.29 -20.78
C TYR A 215 -5.69 -0.92 -20.61
N PHE A 216 -4.49 -0.85 -20.02
CA PHE A 216 -3.79 0.42 -19.81
C PHE A 216 -3.50 1.17 -21.11
N ARG A 217 -3.11 0.46 -22.17
CA ARG A 217 -2.92 1.06 -23.51
C ARG A 217 -4.22 1.62 -24.08
N LYS A 218 -5.32 0.87 -23.99
CA LYS A 218 -6.65 1.31 -24.47
C LYS A 218 -7.07 2.64 -23.83
N TYR A 219 -6.80 2.80 -22.53
CA TYR A 219 -7.15 4.01 -21.77
C TYR A 219 -6.01 5.04 -21.69
N ARG A 220 -4.96 4.90 -22.50
CA ARG A 220 -3.84 5.86 -22.64
C ARG A 220 -3.18 6.22 -21.30
N TRP A 221 -3.00 5.24 -20.42
CA TRP A 221 -2.23 5.42 -19.19
C TRP A 221 -0.78 5.80 -19.52
N LEU A 222 -0.17 6.63 -18.66
CA LEU A 222 1.22 7.02 -18.81
C LEU A 222 2.14 5.82 -18.55
N ASP A 223 2.96 5.49 -19.54
CA ASP A 223 3.99 4.45 -19.47
C ASP A 223 5.35 5.12 -19.25
N TYR A 224 5.88 5.02 -18.03
CA TYR A 224 7.17 5.59 -17.65
C TYR A 224 8.32 4.74 -18.17
N ARG A 225 8.55 4.77 -19.49
CA ARG A 225 9.55 3.95 -20.20
C ARG A 225 10.97 4.04 -19.63
N GLY A 226 11.37 5.18 -19.06
CA GLY A 226 12.69 5.37 -18.45
C GLY A 226 12.75 5.14 -16.94
N TYR A 227 11.66 4.71 -16.30
CA TYR A 227 11.64 4.49 -14.85
C TYR A 227 12.46 3.24 -14.49
N GLN A 228 13.33 3.38 -13.49
CA GLN A 228 14.23 2.33 -13.05
C GLN A 228 14.26 2.21 -11.53
N LYS A 229 14.53 0.99 -11.07
CA LYS A 229 14.76 0.68 -9.66
C LYS A 229 16.02 1.40 -9.14
N VAL A 230 15.98 1.83 -7.88
CA VAL A 230 17.06 2.53 -7.18
C VAL A 230 18.07 1.54 -6.57
N GLY A 231 17.61 0.36 -6.16
CA GLY A 231 18.45 -0.70 -5.59
C GLY A 231 18.06 -2.08 -6.09
N ASP A 232 18.86 -3.08 -5.75
CA ASP A 232 18.62 -4.43 -6.26
C ASP A 232 17.45 -5.15 -5.60
N ASN A 233 17.30 -4.95 -4.29
CA ASN A 233 16.28 -5.58 -3.46
C ASN A 233 15.00 -4.75 -3.38
N THR A 234 13.89 -5.36 -2.95
CA THR A 234 12.58 -4.70 -2.83
C THR A 234 12.60 -3.55 -1.82
N LEU A 235 13.26 -3.73 -0.66
CA LEU A 235 13.31 -2.74 0.42
C LEU A 235 13.80 -1.35 -0.02
N PRO A 236 15.00 -1.16 -0.61
CA PRO A 236 15.46 0.16 -1.01
C PRO A 236 14.55 0.83 -2.04
N ASN A 237 13.96 0.08 -2.96
CA ASN A 237 13.04 0.61 -3.96
C ASN A 237 11.73 1.10 -3.33
N LEU A 238 11.14 0.26 -2.48
CA LEU A 238 9.89 0.58 -1.81
C LEU A 238 10.07 1.78 -0.88
N MET A 239 11.13 1.78 -0.06
CA MET A 239 11.41 2.90 0.84
C MET A 239 11.62 4.20 0.08
N THR A 240 12.33 4.20 -1.05
CA THR A 240 12.53 5.43 -1.83
C THR A 240 11.22 5.95 -2.44
N VAL A 241 10.37 5.08 -2.98
CA VAL A 241 9.07 5.51 -3.54
C VAL A 241 8.16 6.09 -2.45
N LEU A 242 8.14 5.47 -1.28
CA LEU A 242 7.20 5.81 -0.24
C LEU A 242 7.64 6.97 0.66
N THR A 243 8.94 7.18 0.80
CA THR A 243 9.50 8.23 1.67
C THR A 243 10.17 9.36 0.91
N GLY A 244 10.54 9.15 -0.36
CA GLY A 244 11.37 10.06 -1.13
C GLY A 244 12.84 10.09 -0.67
N LEU A 245 13.26 9.20 0.23
CA LEU A 245 14.61 9.15 0.80
C LEU A 245 15.45 8.03 0.19
N ASN A 246 16.76 8.20 0.19
CA ASN A 246 17.68 7.11 -0.13
C ASN A 246 17.77 6.13 1.05
N ILE A 247 18.17 4.88 0.78
CA ILE A 247 18.16 3.82 1.79
C ILE A 247 19.12 4.10 2.95
N SER A 248 20.26 4.76 2.73
CA SER A 248 21.19 5.13 3.82
C SER A 248 20.54 6.09 4.81
N THR A 249 19.88 7.14 4.30
CA THR A 249 19.15 8.09 5.15
C THR A 249 17.98 7.42 5.88
N VAL A 250 17.30 6.48 5.22
CA VAL A 250 16.25 5.68 5.86
C VAL A 250 16.85 4.87 7.01
N VAL A 251 17.91 4.10 6.78
CA VAL A 251 18.56 3.28 7.81
C VAL A 251 19.03 4.14 8.98
N ASP A 252 19.62 5.30 8.73
CA ASP A 252 20.09 6.20 9.79
C ASP A 252 18.94 6.82 10.59
N LYS A 253 17.85 7.21 9.93
CA LYS A 253 16.69 7.83 10.58
C LYS A 253 15.71 6.82 11.19
N CYS A 254 15.75 5.57 10.74
CA CYS A 254 14.83 4.50 11.10
C CYS A 254 15.49 3.39 11.93
N ARG A 255 16.63 3.66 12.58
CA ARG A 255 17.30 2.68 13.45
C ARG A 255 16.33 2.10 14.50
N ALA A 256 16.50 0.81 14.78
CA ALA A 256 15.62 0.02 15.65
C ALA A 256 15.32 0.76 16.97
N GLY A 257 14.02 0.93 17.26
CA GLY A 257 13.51 1.66 18.43
C GLY A 257 12.99 3.07 18.14
N SER A 258 13.27 3.66 16.96
CA SER A 258 12.75 4.97 16.60
C SER A 258 11.39 4.84 15.86
N LEU A 259 10.30 5.22 16.54
CA LEU A 259 8.96 5.41 15.96
C LEU A 259 8.94 6.47 14.83
N ASN A 260 10.04 7.21 14.64
CA ASN A 260 10.13 8.33 13.71
C ASN A 260 10.21 7.92 12.23
N CYS A 261 10.41 6.64 11.90
CA CYS A 261 10.46 6.20 10.51
C CYS A 261 9.12 6.45 9.78
N PHE A 262 8.01 6.20 10.48
CA PHE A 262 6.68 6.34 9.92
C PHE A 262 6.39 7.75 9.42
N ASN A 263 6.98 8.78 10.05
CA ASN A 263 6.78 10.19 9.72
C ASN A 263 7.19 10.56 8.29
N TYR A 264 8.11 9.80 7.68
CA TYR A 264 8.59 10.07 6.34
C TYR A 264 7.72 9.50 5.24
N PHE A 265 6.82 8.57 5.56
CA PHE A 265 6.01 7.95 4.55
C PHE A 265 4.94 8.89 3.99
N ILE A 266 4.69 8.78 2.69
CA ILE A 266 3.76 9.62 1.95
C ILE A 266 2.33 9.58 2.51
N TRP A 267 1.92 8.47 3.15
CA TRP A 267 0.62 8.38 3.80
C TRP A 267 0.43 9.40 4.91
N ASN A 268 1.49 9.81 5.61
CA ASN A 268 1.33 10.84 6.64
C ASN A 268 1.02 12.20 6.01
N LYS A 269 1.59 12.51 4.84
CA LYS A 269 1.20 13.69 4.06
C LYS A 269 -0.24 13.61 3.56
N PHE A 270 -0.71 12.43 3.18
CA PHE A 270 -2.11 12.22 2.85
C PHE A 270 -3.03 12.35 4.07
N LYS A 271 -2.67 11.82 5.24
CA LYS A 271 -3.41 12.01 6.49
C LYS A 271 -3.51 13.48 6.89
N GLU A 272 -2.39 14.20 6.85
CA GLU A 272 -2.33 15.66 7.08
C GLU A 272 -3.27 16.42 6.14
N ALA A 273 -3.39 15.95 4.90
CA ALA A 273 -4.30 16.52 3.89
C ALA A 273 -5.76 16.02 3.99
N GLY A 274 -6.11 15.27 5.03
CA GLY A 274 -7.48 14.81 5.30
C GLY A 274 -7.89 13.51 4.59
N TYR A 275 -6.96 12.74 4.03
CA TYR A 275 -7.26 11.44 3.43
C TYR A 275 -7.28 10.32 4.47
N THR A 276 -8.17 9.35 4.25
CA THR A 276 -8.07 8.06 4.93
C THR A 276 -7.07 7.17 4.19
N THR A 277 -6.10 6.63 4.91
CA THR A 277 -5.04 5.77 4.33
C THR A 277 -5.19 4.33 4.82
N CYS A 278 -5.05 3.36 3.94
CA CYS A 278 -5.04 1.93 4.22
C CYS A 278 -3.89 1.26 3.48
N TYR A 279 -3.26 0.29 4.15
CA TYR A 279 -2.20 -0.56 3.63
C TYR A 279 -2.63 -2.02 3.73
N GLY A 280 -2.36 -2.80 2.69
CA GLY A 280 -2.43 -4.25 2.70
C GLY A 280 -1.30 -4.84 1.88
N GLU A 281 -0.74 -5.93 2.36
CA GLU A 281 0.32 -6.69 1.70
C GLU A 281 -0.04 -8.17 1.75
N GLU A 282 0.21 -8.87 0.64
CA GLU A 282 0.15 -10.32 0.58
C GLU A 282 1.56 -10.88 0.77
N SER A 283 1.86 -11.34 1.99
CA SER A 283 3.13 -12.00 2.32
C SER A 283 2.89 -13.49 2.62
N CYS A 284 2.96 -14.34 1.60
CA CYS A 284 3.04 -15.79 1.78
C CYS A 284 4.45 -16.13 2.30
N VAL A 285 4.61 -16.50 3.57
CA VAL A 285 5.92 -16.87 4.16
C VAL A 285 6.51 -18.15 3.53
N ARG A 286 5.75 -18.90 2.73
CA ARG A 286 6.19 -20.20 2.17
C ARG A 286 6.38 -20.29 0.67
N GLU A 287 6.05 -19.28 -0.13
CA GLU A 287 6.25 -19.41 -1.57
C GLU A 287 6.59 -18.09 -2.27
N LYS A 288 7.56 -18.16 -3.19
CA LYS A 288 8.00 -17.04 -4.05
C LYS A 288 6.95 -16.76 -5.12
N SER A 289 5.75 -16.40 -4.68
CA SER A 289 4.66 -15.94 -5.52
C SER A 289 4.73 -14.42 -5.69
N LEU A 290 4.02 -13.91 -6.69
CA LEU A 290 3.92 -12.47 -6.96
C LEU A 290 3.37 -11.74 -5.72
N HIS A 291 4.21 -11.04 -4.96
CA HIS A 291 3.74 -10.26 -3.82
C HIS A 291 3.02 -9.01 -4.31
N LEU A 292 1.77 -8.84 -3.91
CA LEU A 292 0.95 -7.68 -4.22
C LEU A 292 0.86 -6.79 -2.99
N HIS A 293 1.35 -5.56 -3.11
CA HIS A 293 1.16 -4.51 -2.12
C HIS A 293 0.06 -3.57 -2.61
N ILE A 294 -0.99 -3.41 -1.83
CA ILE A 294 -2.08 -2.49 -2.13
C ILE A 294 -2.06 -1.36 -1.12
N TYR A 295 -1.87 -0.14 -1.61
CA TYR A 295 -2.03 1.07 -0.84
C TYR A 295 -3.25 1.81 -1.35
N SER A 296 -4.24 2.00 -0.49
CA SER A 296 -5.44 2.78 -0.83
C SER A 296 -5.45 4.05 0.00
N ILE A 297 -5.56 5.19 -0.68
CA ILE A 297 -5.66 6.53 -0.10
C ILE A 297 -6.97 7.11 -0.61
N MET A 298 -7.97 7.19 0.26
CA MET A 298 -9.36 7.34 -0.15
C MET A 298 -10.08 8.46 0.62
N PRO A 299 -10.83 9.34 -0.06
CA PRO A 299 -12.02 9.95 0.51
C PRO A 299 -13.16 8.92 0.64
N GLU A 300 -13.47 8.55 1.89
CA GLU A 300 -14.63 7.80 2.43
C GLU A 300 -15.11 6.47 1.79
N VAL A 301 -14.94 6.20 0.49
CA VAL A 301 -15.92 5.35 -0.23
C VAL A 301 -15.45 3.95 -0.69
N LEU A 302 -14.16 3.58 -0.73
CA LEU A 302 -13.79 2.17 -1.02
C LEU A 302 -12.92 1.48 0.04
N GLN A 303 -13.46 1.29 1.24
CA GLN A 303 -13.03 0.15 2.08
C GLN A 303 -13.40 -1.23 1.47
N ARG A 304 -14.06 -1.29 0.30
CA ARG A 304 -14.49 -2.53 -0.36
C ARG A 304 -13.43 -3.20 -1.23
N LEU A 305 -12.45 -2.48 -1.79
CA LEU A 305 -11.43 -3.09 -2.65
C LEU A 305 -10.46 -3.99 -1.88
N THR A 306 -10.18 -3.66 -0.61
CA THR A 306 -9.33 -4.48 0.27
C THR A 306 -9.97 -5.80 0.68
N LYS A 307 -11.30 -5.91 0.69
CA LYS A 307 -12.01 -7.19 0.94
C LYS A 307 -11.74 -8.26 -0.11
N ILE A 308 -11.27 -7.89 -1.31
CA ILE A 308 -11.14 -8.81 -2.44
C ILE A 308 -9.74 -9.46 -2.50
N MET A 309 -8.73 -8.87 -1.87
CA MET A 309 -7.32 -9.24 -2.12
C MET A 309 -6.61 -9.92 -0.94
N ALA A 310 -7.30 -10.22 0.17
CA ALA A 310 -6.67 -10.77 1.37
C ALA A 310 -6.65 -12.32 1.46
N PHE A 311 -7.04 -13.06 0.43
CA PHE A 311 -7.02 -14.53 0.49
C PHE A 311 -6.67 -15.19 -0.85
N SER A 312 -5.38 -15.48 -1.00
CA SER A 312 -4.89 -16.69 -1.65
C SER A 312 -3.85 -17.35 -0.75
N ASP A 313 -4.27 -17.83 0.42
CA ASP A 313 -3.53 -18.88 1.12
C ASP A 313 -4.49 -19.76 1.91
N CYS A 314 -4.69 -20.96 1.36
CA CYS A 314 -5.35 -22.05 2.04
C CYS A 314 -4.39 -22.57 3.12
N PHE A 315 -4.77 -22.44 4.40
CA PHE A 315 -4.11 -23.15 5.50
C PHE A 315 -4.22 -24.66 5.22
N GLY A 316 -3.12 -25.26 4.75
CA GLY A 316 -2.91 -26.71 4.70
C GLY A 316 -2.42 -27.25 6.04
#